data_AF-A0AAJ4Y985-F1
#
_entry.id   AF-A0AAJ4Y985-F1
#
_cell.length_a   1.000
_cell.length_b   1.000
_cell.length_c   1.000
_cell.angle_alpha   90.00
_cell.angle_beta   90.00
_cell.angle_gamma   90.00
#
_symmetry.space_group_name_H-M   'P 1'
#
loop_
_entity.id
_entity.type
_entity.pdbx_description
1 polymer ?
#
loop_
_entity_poly.entity_id
_entity_poly.type
_entity_poly.pdbx_seq_one_letter_code
_entity_poly.pdbx_strand_id
1 'polypeptide(L)'
;MAATTAARTATPYAYRQCAARARDLADILRARLDGHPHRSELLVFIGHLHTAAEGFETAEPLVMDGVTIPNVTPSEGHLPLLMAVTHAADHPEAGISEAVFAYVTAPVTRRTYRLEPQASGGREDAELRTRIALAEHDLATEGDPTTRYALLATLVQLHGDHLARGGEVAA
;
A
#
# COMPACT_ATOMS: atom_id res chain seq x y z
N MET A 1 -22.73 -40.59 0.92
CA MET A 1 -23.41 -39.37 0.42
C MET A 1 -22.38 -38.26 0.34
N ALA A 2 -21.95 -37.94 -0.89
CA ALA A 2 -20.98 -36.90 -1.17
C ALA A 2 -21.68 -35.53 -1.18
N ALA A 3 -21.19 -34.61 -0.36
CA ALA A 3 -21.44 -33.18 -0.47
C ALA A 3 -20.10 -32.45 -0.25
N THR A 4 -19.14 -32.78 -1.10
CA THR A 4 -17.88 -32.06 -1.24
C THR A 4 -17.85 -31.58 -2.68
N THR A 5 -18.29 -30.35 -2.94
CA THR A 5 -17.91 -29.52 -4.10
C THR A 5 -18.65 -28.17 -4.04
N ALA A 6 -17.86 -27.10 -4.12
CA ALA A 6 -18.21 -25.75 -4.56
C ALA A 6 -18.98 -24.82 -3.60
N ALA A 7 -18.41 -24.55 -2.42
CA ALA A 7 -18.24 -23.14 -2.07
C ALA A 7 -16.87 -22.74 -2.61
N ARG A 8 -16.79 -22.23 -3.85
CA ARG A 8 -15.69 -21.34 -4.23
C ARG A 8 -15.75 -20.22 -3.20
N THR A 9 -14.89 -20.29 -2.18
CA THR A 9 -14.77 -19.33 -1.11
C THR A 9 -14.61 -17.98 -1.77
N ALA A 10 -15.66 -17.17 -1.77
CA ALA A 10 -15.59 -15.84 -2.32
C ALA A 10 -14.44 -15.12 -1.61
N THR A 11 -13.45 -14.66 -2.37
CA THR A 11 -12.29 -13.91 -1.85
C THR A 11 -12.79 -12.92 -0.80
N PRO A 12 -12.24 -12.90 0.43
CA PRO A 12 -12.71 -11.97 1.46
C PRO A 12 -12.81 -10.54 0.93
N TYR A 13 -13.84 -9.80 1.35
CA TYR A 13 -14.03 -8.41 0.91
C TYR A 13 -12.77 -7.56 1.11
N ALA A 14 -12.08 -7.74 2.24
CA ALA A 14 -10.82 -7.07 2.52
C ALA A 14 -9.71 -7.42 1.52
N TYR A 15 -9.61 -8.67 1.05
CA TYR A 15 -8.61 -9.07 0.05
C TYR A 15 -8.91 -8.44 -1.30
N ARG A 16 -10.19 -8.33 -1.70
CA ARG A 16 -10.57 -7.57 -2.91
C ARG A 16 -10.19 -6.09 -2.80
N GLN A 17 -10.37 -5.49 -1.62
CA GLN A 17 -9.93 -4.11 -1.38
C GLN A 17 -8.40 -3.98 -1.44
N CYS A 18 -7.64 -4.93 -0.87
CA CYS A 18 -6.18 -4.97 -1.00
C CYS A 18 -5.75 -5.05 -2.47
N ALA A 19 -6.35 -5.96 -3.26
CA ALA A 19 -6.06 -6.08 -4.68
C ALA A 19 -6.36 -4.79 -5.45
N ALA A 20 -7.50 -4.15 -5.16
CA ALA A 20 -7.85 -2.86 -5.77
C ALA A 20 -6.85 -1.75 -5.42
N ARG A 21 -6.43 -1.65 -4.17
CA ARG A 21 -5.41 -0.67 -3.74
C ARG A 21 -4.05 -0.93 -4.36
N ALA A 22 -3.65 -2.19 -4.51
CA ALA A 22 -2.40 -2.55 -5.17
C ALA A 22 -2.40 -2.10 -6.65
N ARG A 23 -3.52 -2.29 -7.36
CA ARG A 23 -3.67 -1.81 -8.74
C ARG A 23 -3.67 -0.30 -8.85
N ASP A 24 -4.45 0.37 -8.02
CA ASP A 24 -4.51 1.84 -8.02
C ASP A 24 -3.12 2.42 -7.76
N LEU A 25 -2.38 1.87 -6.79
CA LEU A 25 -1.01 2.28 -6.52
C LEU A 25 -0.09 2.01 -7.71
N ALA A 26 -0.22 0.86 -8.38
CA ALA A 26 0.56 0.57 -9.59
C ALA A 26 0.26 1.57 -10.72
N ASP A 27 -1.00 1.96 -10.89
CA ASP A 27 -1.41 2.93 -11.91
C ASP A 27 -0.94 4.35 -11.57
N ILE A 28 -0.96 4.73 -10.29
CA ILE A 28 -0.38 5.98 -9.80
C ILE A 28 1.12 6.04 -10.11
N LEU A 29 1.87 4.97 -9.84
CA LEU A 29 3.30 4.90 -10.14
C LEU A 29 3.56 4.87 -11.66
N ARG A 30 2.68 4.21 -12.43
CA ARG A 30 2.75 4.18 -13.89
C ARG A 30 2.60 5.57 -14.49
N ALA A 31 1.69 6.38 -13.95
CA ALA A 31 1.50 7.78 -14.38
C ALA A 31 2.75 8.66 -14.11
N ARG A 32 3.65 8.22 -13.23
CA ARG A 32 4.92 8.92 -12.93
C ARG A 32 6.08 8.50 -13.82
N LEU A 33 5.95 7.46 -14.66
CA LEU A 33 7.08 6.90 -15.42
C LEU A 33 7.69 7.89 -16.43
N ASP A 34 6.86 8.73 -17.05
CA ASP A 34 7.30 9.64 -18.10
C ASP A 34 8.15 10.76 -17.50
N GLY A 35 9.45 10.75 -17.82
CA GLY A 35 10.41 11.74 -17.34
C GLY A 35 10.98 11.48 -15.94
N HIS A 36 10.63 10.36 -15.29
CA HIS A 36 11.22 10.01 -13.98
C HIS A 36 12.68 9.58 -14.13
N PRO A 37 13.63 10.15 -13.36
CA PRO A 37 15.04 9.78 -13.44
C PRO A 37 15.29 8.32 -13.06
N HIS A 38 14.47 7.76 -12.17
CA HIS A 38 14.55 6.38 -11.68
C HIS A 38 13.43 5.49 -12.24
N ARG A 39 13.23 5.53 -13.56
CA ARG A 39 12.15 4.79 -14.23
C ARG A 39 12.22 3.27 -14.02
N SER A 40 13.43 2.71 -13.98
CA SER A 40 13.65 1.27 -13.73
C SER A 40 13.04 0.83 -12.40
N GLU A 41 13.30 1.59 -11.34
CA GLU A 41 12.81 1.24 -9.99
C GLU A 41 11.29 1.36 -9.91
N LEU A 42 10.70 2.38 -10.55
CA LEU A 42 9.25 2.49 -10.68
C LEU A 42 8.62 1.26 -11.35
N LEU A 43 9.26 0.71 -12.40
CA LEU A 43 8.77 -0.50 -13.05
C LEU A 43 8.86 -1.74 -12.15
N VAL A 44 9.89 -1.83 -11.29
CA VAL A 44 10.03 -2.89 -10.30
C VAL A 44 8.91 -2.81 -9.26
N PHE A 45 8.63 -1.62 -8.71
CA PHE A 45 7.50 -1.42 -7.79
C PHE A 45 6.16 -1.81 -8.42
N ILE A 46 5.92 -1.37 -9.67
CA ILE A 46 4.71 -1.71 -10.42
C ILE A 46 4.59 -3.23 -10.59
N GLY A 47 5.69 -3.92 -10.92
CA GLY A 47 5.72 -5.37 -11.03
C GLY A 47 5.29 -6.06 -9.73
N HIS A 48 5.88 -5.67 -8.59
CA HIS A 48 5.51 -6.21 -7.29
C HIS A 48 4.05 -5.93 -6.91
N LEU A 49 3.52 -4.76 -7.25
CA LEU A 49 2.13 -4.41 -6.98
C LEU A 49 1.13 -5.22 -7.82
N HIS A 50 1.45 -5.52 -9.08
CA HIS A 50 0.63 -6.44 -9.89
C HIS A 50 0.64 -7.85 -9.30
N THR A 51 1.81 -8.37 -8.93
CA THR A 51 1.91 -9.67 -8.26
C THR A 51 1.15 -9.69 -6.93
N ALA A 52 1.22 -8.62 -6.15
CA ALA A 52 0.46 -8.50 -4.90
C ALA A 52 -1.06 -8.52 -5.17
N ALA A 53 -1.53 -7.78 -6.18
CA ALA A 53 -2.94 -7.74 -6.55
C ALA A 53 -3.46 -9.13 -6.93
N GLU A 54 -2.74 -9.86 -7.77
CA GLU A 54 -3.06 -11.25 -8.14
C GLU A 54 -3.04 -12.17 -6.91
N GLY A 55 -2.04 -12.02 -6.05
CA GLY A 55 -1.92 -12.76 -4.80
C GLY A 55 -3.13 -12.56 -3.88
N PHE A 56 -3.62 -11.33 -3.72
CA PHE A 56 -4.82 -11.08 -2.92
C PHE A 56 -6.10 -11.64 -3.54
N GLU A 57 -6.22 -11.65 -4.87
CA GLU A 57 -7.41 -12.17 -5.53
C GLU A 57 -7.53 -13.68 -5.47
N THR A 58 -6.38 -14.35 -5.57
CA THR A 58 -6.27 -15.81 -5.61
C THR A 58 -6.10 -16.44 -4.23
N ALA A 59 -5.70 -15.64 -3.22
CA ALA A 59 -5.50 -16.13 -1.87
C ALA A 59 -6.79 -16.68 -1.24
N GLU A 60 -6.64 -17.86 -0.66
CA GLU A 60 -7.66 -18.44 0.22
C GLU A 60 -7.49 -17.86 1.64
N PRO A 61 -8.59 -17.57 2.35
CA PRO A 61 -8.51 -17.12 3.72
C PRO A 61 -7.92 -18.22 4.62
N LEU A 62 -7.11 -17.83 5.61
CA LEU A 62 -6.58 -18.77 6.58
C LEU A 62 -7.72 -19.39 7.40
N VAL A 63 -7.79 -20.72 7.43
CA VAL A 63 -8.76 -21.48 8.22
C VAL A 63 -8.01 -22.37 9.20
N MET A 64 -8.36 -22.27 10.49
CA MET A 64 -7.86 -23.15 11.55
C MET A 64 -9.06 -23.79 12.25
N ASP A 65 -9.08 -25.11 12.34
CA ASP A 65 -10.17 -25.90 12.93
C ASP A 65 -11.57 -25.57 12.38
N GLY A 66 -11.66 -25.27 11.07
CA GLY A 66 -12.90 -24.92 10.39
C GLY A 66 -13.35 -23.47 10.61
N VAL A 67 -12.58 -22.64 11.32
CA VAL A 67 -12.84 -21.23 11.56
C VAL A 67 -11.91 -20.37 10.72
N THR A 68 -12.48 -19.43 9.94
CA THR A 68 -11.69 -18.42 9.24
C THR A 68 -11.06 -17.45 10.24
N ILE A 69 -9.74 -17.32 10.16
CA ILE A 69 -8.97 -16.38 10.99
C ILE A 69 -8.99 -15.00 10.33
N PRO A 70 -9.56 -13.97 10.98
CA PRO A 70 -9.61 -12.63 10.42
C PRO A 70 -8.25 -11.90 10.54
N ASN A 71 -8.10 -10.79 9.81
CA ASN A 71 -6.95 -9.88 9.89
C ASN A 71 -5.59 -10.52 9.59
N VAL A 72 -5.57 -11.60 8.80
CA VAL A 72 -4.35 -12.23 8.30
C VAL A 72 -4.16 -11.83 6.84
N THR A 73 -3.04 -11.15 6.56
CA THR A 73 -2.63 -10.84 5.20
C THR A 73 -2.08 -12.12 4.57
N PRO A 74 -2.63 -12.60 3.44
CA PRO A 74 -2.15 -13.80 2.78
C PRO A 74 -0.74 -13.58 2.25
N SER A 75 0.08 -14.64 2.28
CA SER A 75 1.49 -14.57 1.91
C SER A 75 1.68 -14.19 0.43
N GLU A 76 0.78 -14.63 -0.41
CA GLU A 76 0.73 -14.43 -1.86
C GLU A 76 0.62 -12.94 -2.20
N GLY A 77 -0.18 -12.19 -1.43
CA GLY A 77 -0.28 -10.74 -1.56
C GLY A 77 0.78 -9.98 -0.75
N HIS A 78 1.17 -10.50 0.42
CA HIS A 78 2.07 -9.81 1.34
C HIS A 78 3.55 -9.83 0.91
N LEU A 79 4.04 -10.98 0.44
CA LEU A 79 5.46 -11.13 0.08
C LEU A 79 5.89 -10.18 -1.03
N PRO A 80 5.14 -10.00 -2.14
CA PRO A 80 5.51 -9.02 -3.15
C PRO A 80 5.53 -7.58 -2.61
N LEU A 81 4.62 -7.23 -1.68
CA LEU A 81 4.66 -5.92 -1.02
C LEU A 81 5.89 -5.76 -0.14
N LEU A 82 6.31 -6.80 0.57
CA LEU A 82 7.54 -6.77 1.35
C LEU A 82 8.77 -6.57 0.45
N MET A 83 8.81 -7.23 -0.71
CA MET A 83 9.86 -7.00 -1.71
C MET A 83 9.87 -5.55 -2.22
N ALA A 84 8.70 -4.96 -2.45
CA ALA A 84 8.60 -3.55 -2.83
C ALA A 84 9.07 -2.60 -1.72
N VAL A 85 8.77 -2.91 -0.45
CA VAL A 85 9.27 -2.16 0.72
C VAL A 85 10.79 -2.24 0.79
N THR A 86 11.39 -3.44 0.70
CA THR A 86 12.85 -3.60 0.68
C THR A 86 13.47 -2.85 -0.50
N HIS A 87 12.87 -2.93 -1.69
CA HIS A 87 13.36 -2.21 -2.86
C HIS A 87 13.33 -0.68 -2.67
N ALA A 88 12.31 -0.15 -1.99
CA ALA A 88 12.21 1.28 -1.66
C ALA A 88 13.25 1.72 -0.63
N ALA A 89 13.54 0.88 0.36
CA ALA A 89 14.60 1.12 1.33
C ALA A 89 15.99 1.14 0.67
N ASP A 90 16.21 0.27 -0.33
CA ASP A 90 17.48 0.16 -1.06
C ASP A 90 17.68 1.29 -2.10
N HIS A 91 16.60 1.93 -2.56
CA HIS A 91 16.60 2.96 -3.62
C HIS A 91 15.83 4.22 -3.19
N PRO A 92 16.26 4.93 -2.13
CA PRO A 92 15.57 6.13 -1.64
C PRO A 92 15.48 7.25 -2.70
N GLU A 93 16.42 7.29 -3.65
CA GLU A 93 16.43 8.24 -4.78
C GLU A 93 15.22 8.09 -5.72
N ALA A 94 14.54 6.94 -5.71
CA ALA A 94 13.29 6.76 -6.45
C ALA A 94 12.13 7.58 -5.86
N GLY A 95 12.28 8.15 -4.65
CA GLY A 95 11.30 9.04 -4.04
C GLY A 95 9.99 8.35 -3.64
N ILE A 96 10.00 7.02 -3.51
CA ILE A 96 8.85 6.22 -3.09
C ILE A 96 9.07 5.77 -1.65
N SER A 97 8.20 6.22 -0.73
CA SER A 97 8.25 5.83 0.68
C SER A 97 7.74 4.41 0.89
N GLU A 98 8.42 3.65 1.74
CA GLU A 98 7.97 2.34 2.23
C GLU A 98 6.54 2.39 2.78
N ALA A 99 6.16 3.51 3.39
CA ALA A 99 4.84 3.72 3.99
C ALA A 99 3.68 3.50 3.01
N VAL A 100 3.88 3.81 1.72
CA VAL A 100 2.80 3.75 0.73
C VAL A 100 2.31 2.32 0.50
N PHE A 101 3.19 1.33 0.68
CA PHE A 101 2.84 -0.08 0.51
C PHE A 101 1.97 -0.61 1.66
N ALA A 102 2.06 -0.01 2.85
CA ALA A 102 1.23 -0.39 3.98
C ALA A 102 -0.27 -0.13 3.71
N TYR A 103 -0.59 0.90 2.91
CA TYR A 103 -1.98 1.23 2.55
C TYR A 103 -2.70 0.13 1.78
N VAL A 104 -1.95 -0.70 1.05
CA VAL A 104 -2.49 -1.86 0.35
C VAL A 104 -3.08 -2.86 1.35
N THR A 105 -2.39 -3.13 2.46
CA THR A 105 -2.81 -4.13 3.45
C THR A 105 -3.74 -3.60 4.54
N ALA A 106 -3.91 -2.28 4.64
CA ALA A 106 -4.74 -1.63 5.64
C ALA A 106 -6.19 -2.19 5.76
N PRO A 107 -6.88 -2.60 4.68
CA PRO A 107 -8.20 -3.25 4.79
C PRO A 107 -8.20 -4.54 5.63
N VAL A 108 -7.08 -5.26 5.67
CA VAL A 108 -6.91 -6.51 6.43
C VAL A 108 -6.32 -6.22 7.81
N THR A 109 -5.22 -5.46 7.86
CA THR A 109 -4.48 -5.25 9.12
C THR A 109 -5.18 -4.26 10.05
N ARG A 110 -6.06 -3.40 9.51
CA ARG A 110 -6.66 -2.25 10.20
C ARG A 110 -5.61 -1.33 10.82
N ARG A 111 -4.39 -1.35 10.28
CA ARG A 111 -3.27 -0.50 10.70
C ARG A 111 -3.00 0.48 9.58
N THR A 112 -2.81 1.73 9.97
CA THR A 112 -2.21 2.76 9.09
C THR A 112 -0.76 2.97 9.50
N TYR A 113 0.03 3.52 8.58
CA TYR A 113 1.45 3.73 8.79
C TYR A 113 1.64 5.06 9.52
N ARG A 114 2.18 5.03 10.74
CA ARG A 114 2.46 6.26 11.49
C ARG A 114 3.85 6.77 11.12
N LEU A 115 3.91 7.97 10.55
CA LEU A 115 5.18 8.68 10.40
C LEU A 115 5.70 9.11 11.77
N GLU A 116 6.96 8.81 12.02
CA GLU A 116 7.66 9.32 13.19
C GLU A 116 7.96 10.81 13.02
N PRO A 117 7.93 11.61 14.12
CA PRO A 117 8.29 13.02 14.06
C PRO A 117 9.74 13.18 13.61
N GLN A 118 9.99 14.11 12.67
CA GLN A 118 11.36 14.49 12.36
C GLN A 118 11.94 15.32 13.52
N ALA A 119 13.21 15.08 13.88
CA ALA A 119 13.86 15.75 15.01
C ALA A 119 13.94 17.29 14.86
N SER A 120 13.94 17.78 13.61
CA SER A 120 13.90 19.21 13.24
C SER A 120 12.51 19.68 12.78
N GLY A 121 11.48 18.83 12.89
CA GLY A 121 10.15 19.05 12.36
C GLY A 121 9.42 20.20 13.05
N GLY A 122 9.53 21.40 12.49
CA GLY A 122 8.74 22.56 12.89
C GLY A 122 7.25 22.39 12.52
N ARG A 123 6.54 23.52 12.46
CA ARG A 123 5.10 23.55 12.12
C ARG A 123 4.76 22.82 10.81
N GLU A 124 5.63 22.89 9.81
CA GLU A 124 5.41 22.30 8.48
C GLU A 124 5.45 20.76 8.48
N ASP A 125 6.26 20.14 9.33
CA ASP A 125 6.24 18.68 9.55
C ASP A 125 4.95 18.25 10.25
N ALA A 126 4.53 18.99 11.28
CA ALA A 126 3.27 18.73 11.97
C ALA A 126 2.06 18.87 11.02
N GLU A 127 2.07 19.86 10.13
CA GLU A 127 1.04 20.03 9.10
C GLU A 127 1.03 18.88 8.10
N LEU A 128 2.21 18.46 7.60
CA LEU A 128 2.32 17.33 6.68
C LEU A 128 1.79 16.03 7.31
N ARG A 129 2.19 15.72 8.55
CA ARG A 129 1.69 14.56 9.29
C ARG A 129 0.18 14.63 9.51
N THR A 130 -0.35 15.82 9.78
CA THR A 130 -1.81 16.02 9.90
C THR A 130 -2.52 15.72 8.58
N ARG A 131 -2.00 16.21 7.46
CA ARG A 131 -2.57 15.93 6.12
C ARG A 131 -2.53 14.45 5.78
N ILE A 132 -1.45 13.76 6.13
CA ILE A 132 -1.34 12.30 5.95
C ILE A 132 -2.38 11.59 6.82
N ALA A 133 -2.49 11.92 8.10
CA ALA A 133 -3.47 11.31 9.01
C ALA A 133 -4.92 11.51 8.54
N LEU A 134 -5.26 12.69 7.98
CA LEU A 134 -6.58 12.95 7.40
C LEU A 134 -6.83 12.09 6.15
N ALA A 135 -5.88 12.05 5.22
CA ALA A 135 -6.01 11.23 4.01
C ALA A 135 -6.09 9.72 4.34
N GLU A 136 -5.39 9.26 5.38
CA GLU A 136 -5.50 7.89 5.90
C GLU A 136 -6.88 7.59 6.48
N HIS A 137 -7.43 8.52 7.25
CA HIS A 137 -8.77 8.40 7.82
C HIS A 137 -9.84 8.31 6.73
N ASP A 138 -9.76 9.21 5.74
CA ASP A 138 -10.68 9.23 4.61
C ASP A 138 -10.53 7.94 3.77
N LEU A 139 -9.29 7.46 3.58
CA LEU A 139 -9.03 6.21 2.86
C LEU A 139 -9.54 4.99 3.64
N ALA A 140 -9.63 5.04 4.97
CA ALA A 140 -10.19 3.96 5.77
C ALA A 140 -11.73 3.90 5.72
N THR A 141 -12.38 5.01 5.37
CA THR A 141 -13.85 5.15 5.37
C THR A 141 -14.46 5.22 3.97
N GLU A 142 -13.64 5.31 2.92
CA GLU A 142 -14.10 5.34 1.53
C GLU A 142 -14.78 4.04 1.09
N GLY A 143 -15.71 4.17 0.14
CA GLY A 143 -16.34 3.04 -0.53
C GLY A 143 -16.31 3.08 -2.06
N ASP A 144 -15.79 4.16 -2.67
CA ASP A 144 -15.80 4.33 -4.12
C ASP A 144 -14.38 4.33 -4.74
N PRO A 145 -14.19 3.69 -5.92
CA PRO A 145 -12.88 3.58 -6.55
C PRO A 145 -12.18 4.90 -6.87
N THR A 146 -12.93 5.96 -7.19
CA THR A 146 -12.34 7.23 -7.64
C THR A 146 -11.71 7.96 -6.46
N THR A 147 -12.43 8.02 -5.35
CA THR A 147 -11.93 8.62 -4.11
C THR A 147 -10.75 7.82 -3.56
N ARG A 148 -10.82 6.48 -3.58
CA ARG A 148 -9.69 5.61 -3.19
C ARG A 148 -8.41 5.94 -3.98
N TYR A 149 -8.52 6.03 -5.32
CA TYR A 149 -7.41 6.37 -6.19
C TYR A 149 -6.84 7.76 -5.84
N ALA A 150 -7.70 8.78 -5.72
CA ALA A 150 -7.29 10.15 -5.42
C ALA A 150 -6.58 10.26 -4.05
N LEU A 151 -7.08 9.57 -3.03
CA LEU A 151 -6.48 9.53 -1.70
C LEU A 151 -5.14 8.79 -1.71
N LEU A 152 -5.03 7.65 -2.39
CA LEU A 152 -3.75 6.97 -2.58
C LEU A 152 -2.74 7.86 -3.31
N ALA A 153 -3.14 8.54 -4.39
CA ALA A 153 -2.26 9.45 -5.12
C ALA A 153 -1.77 10.60 -4.22
N THR A 154 -2.67 11.14 -3.39
CA THR A 154 -2.34 12.17 -2.39
C THR A 154 -1.34 11.63 -1.37
N LEU A 155 -1.56 10.44 -0.82
CA LEU A 155 -0.63 9.83 0.14
C LEU A 155 0.74 9.56 -0.47
N VAL A 156 0.82 9.06 -1.71
CA VAL A 156 2.11 8.89 -2.40
C VAL A 156 2.84 10.22 -2.57
N GLN A 157 2.13 11.31 -2.87
CA GLN A 157 2.74 12.65 -2.94
C GLN A 157 3.23 13.11 -1.57
N LEU A 158 2.38 13.07 -0.54
CA LEU A 158 2.73 13.58 0.79
C LEU A 158 3.91 12.82 1.41
N HIS A 159 3.98 11.50 1.18
CA HIS A 159 5.11 10.69 1.63
C HIS A 159 6.38 10.97 0.83
N GLY A 160 6.29 11.22 -0.47
CA GLY A 160 7.42 11.68 -1.28
C GLY A 160 7.96 13.03 -0.79
N ASP A 161 7.07 13.98 -0.49
CA ASP A 161 7.43 15.28 0.08
C ASP A 161 8.11 15.12 1.46
N HIS A 162 7.62 14.18 2.28
CA HIS A 162 8.23 13.89 3.59
C HIS A 162 9.64 13.31 3.46
N LEU A 163 9.85 12.38 2.53
CA LEU A 163 11.16 11.80 2.25
C LEU A 163 12.16 12.85 1.76
N ALA A 164 11.75 13.70 0.81
CA ALA A 164 12.61 14.75 0.27
C ALA A 164 13.10 15.69 1.38
N ARG A 165 12.20 16.08 2.29
CA ARG A 165 12.55 16.94 3.45
C ARG A 165 13.46 16.24 4.46
N GLY A 166 13.31 14.93 4.65
CA GLY A 166 14.21 14.13 5.49
C GLY A 166 15.62 14.03 4.92
N GLY A 167 15.76 14.04 3.59
CA GLY A 167 17.05 14.06 2.88
C GLY A 167 17.72 15.43 2.84
N GLU A 168 16.95 16.53 2.83
CA GLU A 168 17.48 17.90 2.79
C GLU A 168 18.23 18.34 4.07
N VAL A 169 18.07 17.63 5.19
CA VAL A 169 18.74 17.96 6.46
C VAL A 169 20.15 17.34 6.55
N ALA A 170 20.54 16.47 5.62
CA ALA A 170 21.84 15.78 5.62
C ALA A 170 22.90 16.40 4.68
N ALA A 171 22.65 17.60 4.12
CA ALA A 171 23.59 18.32 3.25
C ALA A 171 24.29 19.48 3.95
#